data_AF-A0A235IFW3-F1
#
_entry.id   AF-A0A235IFW3-F1
#
_cell.length_a   1.000
_cell.length_b   1.000
_cell.length_c   1.000
_cell.angle_alpha   90.00
_cell.angle_beta   90.00
_cell.angle_gamma   90.00
#
_symmetry.space_group_name_H-M   'P 1'
#
loop_
_entity.id
_entity.type
_entity.pdbx_description
1 polymer ?
#
loop_
_entity_poly.entity_id
_entity_poly.type
_entity_poly.pdbx_seq_one_letter_code
_entity_poly.pdbx_strand_id
1 'polypeptide(L)'
;MNTTDNSPMDDGSSADLISVAELQQRLNDLLQQLSSERLQVLTDFAAYLANAESEAATQELLAIPGLLERVKQNQVTPKAQYTAWRTLRSNV
;
A
#
# COMPACT_ATOMS: atom_id res chain seq x y z
N MET A 1 -18.69 30.49 44.47
CA MET A 1 -18.73 29.02 44.39
C MET A 1 -18.78 28.65 42.92
N ASN A 2 -17.77 27.92 42.44
CA ASN A 2 -17.44 27.49 41.07
C ASN A 2 -18.39 27.82 39.90
N THR A 3 -17.90 28.67 38.99
CA THR A 3 -18.21 28.59 37.56
C THR A 3 -17.34 27.52 36.94
N THR A 4 -17.93 26.38 36.57
CA THR A 4 -17.23 25.35 35.79
C THR A 4 -17.04 25.87 34.37
N ASP A 5 -15.85 26.37 34.08
CA ASP A 5 -15.36 26.58 32.72
C ASP A 5 -15.18 25.21 32.08
N ASN A 6 -16.15 24.82 31.26
CA ASN A 6 -16.10 23.63 30.44
C ASN A 6 -15.87 24.07 28.99
N SER A 7 -14.74 24.74 28.75
CA SER A 7 -14.21 24.90 27.41
C SER A 7 -13.76 23.52 26.92
N PRO A 8 -14.29 22.99 25.80
CA PRO A 8 -13.73 21.79 25.20
C PRO A 8 -12.32 22.15 24.74
N MET A 9 -11.33 21.51 25.35
CA MET A 9 -9.99 21.40 24.80
C MET A 9 -10.14 20.89 23.37
N ASP A 10 -9.89 21.79 22.42
CA ASP A 10 -9.59 21.45 21.04
C ASP A 10 -8.30 20.63 21.09
N ASP A 11 -8.47 19.31 21.17
CA ASP A 11 -7.39 18.34 21.09
C ASP A 11 -6.92 18.36 19.63
N GLY A 12 -6.09 19.37 19.34
CA GLY A 12 -5.34 19.54 18.12
C GLY A 12 -4.38 18.38 17.95
N SER A 13 -4.91 17.25 17.50
CA SER A 13 -4.13 16.14 16.99
C SER A 13 -4.91 15.37 15.92
N SER A 14 -5.66 16.08 15.08
CA SER A 14 -5.85 15.65 13.69
C SER A 14 -4.54 15.91 12.97
N ALA A 15 -3.55 15.03 13.15
CA ALA A 15 -2.45 14.93 12.22
C ALA A 15 -3.09 14.70 10.84
N ASP A 16 -3.10 15.75 10.02
CA ASP A 16 -3.77 15.80 8.72
C ASP A 16 -3.49 14.50 7.96
N LEU A 17 -4.53 13.67 7.82
CA LEU A 17 -4.53 12.57 6.88
C LEU A 17 -4.60 13.20 5.49
N ILE A 18 -3.47 13.73 5.02
CA ILE A 18 -3.35 14.30 3.67
C ILE A 18 -3.82 13.20 2.72
N SER A 19 -4.84 13.50 1.94
CA SER A 19 -5.39 12.52 1.02
C SER A 19 -4.35 12.13 -0.02
N VAL A 20 -4.44 10.92 -0.57
CA VAL A 20 -3.54 10.46 -1.64
C VAL A 20 -3.51 11.44 -2.81
N ALA A 21 -4.66 12.03 -3.14
CA ALA A 21 -4.78 13.03 -4.20
C ALA A 21 -3.99 14.32 -3.88
N GLU A 22 -4.07 14.82 -2.65
CA GLU A 22 -3.31 16.00 -2.22
C GLU A 22 -1.80 15.72 -2.16
N LEU A 23 -1.39 14.53 -1.75
CA LEU A 23 0.01 14.11 -1.80
C LEU A 23 0.54 14.08 -3.23
N GLN A 24 -0.23 13.49 -4.17
CA GLN A 24 0.14 13.45 -5.58
C GLN A 24 0.28 14.85 -6.18
N GLN A 25 -0.66 15.75 -5.86
CA GLN A 25 -0.61 17.13 -6.35
C GLN A 25 0.64 17.86 -5.84
N ARG A 26 0.90 17.82 -4.54
CA ARG A 26 2.09 18.45 -3.94
C ARG A 26 3.38 17.90 -4.53
N LEU A 27 3.44 16.59 -4.77
CA LEU A 27 4.61 15.95 -5.37
C LEU A 27 4.83 16.44 -6.80
N ASN A 28 3.76 16.56 -7.60
CA ASN A 28 3.85 17.09 -8.96
C ASN A 28 4.37 18.54 -8.97
N ASP A 29 3.84 19.39 -8.08
CA ASP A 29 4.26 20.79 -7.97
C ASP A 29 5.75 20.92 -7.59
N LEU A 30 6.26 20.03 -6.75
CA LEU A 30 7.67 19.96 -6.38
C LEU A 30 8.55 19.49 -7.54
N LEU A 31 8.10 18.46 -8.29
CA LEU A 31 8.84 17.93 -9.43
C LEU A 31 9.08 19.00 -10.51
N GLN A 32 8.13 19.93 -10.72
CA GLN A 32 8.28 21.02 -11.69
C GLN A 32 9.40 22.03 -11.34
N GLN A 33 9.87 22.05 -10.09
CA GLN A 33 10.84 23.05 -9.61
C GLN A 33 12.27 22.51 -9.51
N LEU A 34 12.48 21.22 -9.78
CA LEU A 34 13.77 20.56 -9.59
C LEU A 34 14.61 20.56 -10.85
N SER A 35 15.94 20.59 -10.67
CA SER A 35 16.88 20.38 -11.78
C SER A 35 16.84 18.93 -12.26
N SER A 36 17.34 18.70 -13.47
CA SER A 36 17.44 17.37 -14.06
C SER A 36 18.23 16.39 -13.18
N GLU A 37 19.33 16.83 -12.53
CA GLU A 37 20.09 15.93 -11.65
C GLU A 37 19.28 15.49 -10.42
N ARG A 38 18.49 16.40 -9.85
CA ARG A 38 17.64 16.08 -8.68
C ARG A 38 16.46 15.19 -9.07
N LEU A 39 15.90 15.41 -10.26
CA LEU A 39 14.86 14.54 -10.80
C LEU A 39 15.38 13.12 -11.04
N GLN A 40 16.63 12.98 -11.49
CA GLN A 40 17.24 11.67 -11.68
C GLN A 40 17.39 10.92 -10.35
N VAL A 41 17.89 11.58 -9.31
CA VAL A 41 17.98 11.00 -7.95
C VAL A 41 16.60 10.57 -7.42
N LEU A 42 15.57 11.41 -7.59
CA LEU A 42 14.21 11.04 -7.18
C LEU A 42 13.63 9.88 -7.97
N THR A 43 13.98 9.77 -9.26
CA THR A 43 13.55 8.65 -10.10
C THR A 43 14.14 7.34 -9.60
N ASP A 44 15.45 7.32 -9.32
CA ASP A 44 16.13 6.15 -8.76
C ASP A 44 15.56 5.75 -7.40
N PHE A 45 15.26 6.74 -6.55
CA PHE A 45 14.66 6.50 -5.24
C PHE A 45 13.22 5.97 -5.34
N ALA A 46 12.40 6.51 -6.24
CA ALA A 46 11.04 6.03 -6.48
C ALA A 46 11.04 4.59 -7.03
N ALA A 47 11.99 4.26 -7.91
CA ALA A 47 12.17 2.90 -8.40
C ALA A 47 12.54 1.93 -7.26
N TYR A 48 13.43 2.33 -6.35
CA TYR A 48 13.74 1.56 -5.15
C TYR A 48 12.50 1.34 -4.27
N LEU A 49 11.72 2.38 -4.00
CA LEU A 49 10.50 2.27 -3.19
C LEU A 49 9.47 1.33 -3.82
N ALA A 50 9.23 1.44 -5.13
CA ALA A 50 8.32 0.56 -5.85
C ALA A 50 8.78 -0.91 -5.80
N ASN A 51 10.09 -1.14 -5.91
CA ASN A 51 10.65 -2.48 -5.75
C ASN A 51 10.51 -2.99 -4.31
N ALA A 52 10.77 -2.15 -3.30
CA ALA A 52 10.65 -2.52 -1.90
C ALA A 52 9.20 -2.83 -1.49
N GLU A 53 8.23 -2.07 -1.99
CA GLU A 53 6.80 -2.34 -1.78
C GLU A 53 6.38 -3.68 -2.40
N SER A 54 6.87 -3.96 -3.61
CA SER A 54 6.69 -5.25 -4.28
C SER A 54 7.37 -6.41 -3.53
N GLU A 55 8.58 -6.19 -3.00
CA GLU A 55 9.31 -7.18 -2.19
C GLU A 55 8.60 -7.45 -0.86
N ALA A 56 8.09 -6.43 -0.17
CA ALA A 56 7.33 -6.60 1.06
C ALA A 56 6.09 -7.50 0.83
N ALA A 57 5.33 -7.24 -0.23
CA ALA A 57 4.20 -8.10 -0.63
C ALA A 57 4.66 -9.54 -0.97
N THR A 58 5.84 -9.69 -1.57
CA THR A 58 6.41 -11.01 -1.88
C THR A 58 6.88 -11.74 -0.62
N GLN A 59 7.43 -11.03 0.36
CA GLN A 59 7.86 -11.59 1.65
C GLN A 59 6.67 -12.04 2.49
N GLU A 60 5.54 -11.32 2.47
CA GLU A 60 4.29 -11.78 3.08
C GLU A 60 3.82 -13.12 2.51
N LEU A 61 3.92 -13.29 1.19
CA LEU A 61 3.57 -14.55 0.52
C LEU A 61 4.58 -15.66 0.84
N LEU A 62 5.88 -15.36 0.87
CA LEU A 62 6.93 -16.32 1.24
C LEU A 62 6.83 -16.76 2.71
N ALA A 63 6.32 -15.89 3.59
CA ALA A 63 6.08 -16.20 4.99
C ALA A 63 4.97 -17.24 5.19
N ILE A 64 4.10 -17.49 4.19
CA ILE A 64 3.07 -18.52 4.24
C ILE A 64 3.74 -19.89 4.01
N PRO A 65 3.84 -20.77 5.04
CA PRO A 65 4.57 -22.02 4.91
C PRO A 65 3.99 -22.90 3.80
N GLY A 66 4.87 -23.44 2.95
CA GLY A 66 4.49 -24.34 1.86
C GLY A 66 3.63 -23.71 0.76
N LEU A 67 3.51 -22.37 0.69
CA LEU A 67 2.73 -21.71 -0.37
C LEU A 67 3.38 -21.92 -1.73
N LEU A 68 4.70 -21.76 -1.83
CA LEU A 68 5.43 -21.87 -3.09
C LEU A 68 5.31 -23.29 -3.69
N GLU A 69 5.42 -24.32 -2.85
CA GLU A 69 5.23 -25.72 -3.23
C GLU A 69 3.80 -25.96 -3.74
N ARG A 70 2.80 -25.44 -3.03
CA ARG A 70 1.39 -25.54 -3.43
C ARG A 70 1.11 -24.82 -4.75
N VAL A 71 1.68 -23.63 -4.96
CA VAL A 71 1.56 -22.89 -6.21
C VAL A 71 2.19 -23.66 -7.37
N LYS A 72 3.39 -24.22 -7.19
CA LYS A 72 4.07 -25.04 -8.21
C LYS A 72 3.26 -26.29 -8.54
N GLN A 73 2.72 -26.98 -7.53
CA GLN A 73 1.84 -28.14 -7.74
C GLN A 73 0.57 -27.76 -8.50
N ASN A 74 -0.02 -26.60 -8.20
CA ASN A 74 -1.24 -26.14 -8.86
C ASN A 74 -1.02 -25.65 -10.29
N GLN A 75 0.20 -25.24 -10.68
CA GLN A 75 0.50 -24.84 -12.06
C GLN A 75 0.41 -26.00 -13.07
N VAL A 76 0.62 -27.24 -12.62
CA VAL A 76 0.53 -28.44 -13.45
C VAL A 76 -0.84 -29.12 -13.36
N THR A 77 -1.76 -28.58 -12.57
CA THR A 77 -3.10 -29.13 -12.40
C THR A 77 -3.89 -29.01 -13.71
N PRO A 78 -4.43 -30.12 -14.26
CA PRO A 78 -5.27 -30.06 -15.45
C PRO A 78 -6.53 -29.21 -15.22
N LYS A 79 -6.93 -28.43 -16.23
CA LYS A 79 -8.15 -27.58 -16.16
C LYS A 79 -9.42 -28.34 -15.79
N ALA A 80 -9.50 -29.63 -16.10
CA ALA A 80 -10.61 -30.50 -15.73
C ALA A 80 -10.79 -30.64 -14.20
N GLN A 81 -9.76 -30.34 -13.41
CA GLN A 81 -9.77 -30.39 -11.94
C GLN A 81 -10.02 -29.01 -11.31
N TYR A 82 -10.26 -27.98 -12.14
CA TYR A 82 -10.50 -26.64 -11.61
C TYR A 82 -11.91 -26.57 -11.03
N THR A 83 -12.02 -25.95 -9.86
CA THR A 83 -13.31 -25.60 -9.28
C THR A 83 -13.49 -24.09 -9.37
N ALA A 84 -14.65 -23.64 -9.85
CA ALA A 84 -14.94 -22.22 -9.95
C ALA A 84 -14.94 -21.60 -8.54
N TRP A 85 -14.22 -20.51 -8.32
CA TRP A 85 -14.11 -19.90 -7.00
C TRP A 85 -15.48 -19.45 -6.42
N ARG A 86 -16.44 -19.12 -7.30
CA ARG A 86 -17.83 -18.79 -6.93
C ARG A 86 -18.59 -19.96 -6.32
N THR A 87 -18.18 -21.20 -6.59
CA THR A 87 -18.79 -22.38 -5.96
C THR A 87 -18.10 -22.75 -4.64
N LEU A 88 -16.96 -22.12 -4.33
CA LEU A 88 -16.19 -22.34 -3.09
C LEU A 88 -16.45 -21.28 -2.03
N ARG A 89 -16.95 -20.10 -2.41
CA ARG A 89 -17.25 -18.99 -1.49
C ARG A 89 -18.72 -18.62 -1.59
N SER A 90 -19.40 -18.61 -0.45
CA SER A 90 -20.82 -18.27 -0.31
C SER A 90 -21.09 -16.80 -0.01
N ASN A 91 -20.04 -15.98 0.14
CA ASN A 91 -20.12 -14.60 0.61
C ASN A 91 -19.88 -13.55 -0.48
N VAL A 92 -20.19 -13.89 -1.74
CA VAL A 92 -19.94 -13.07 -2.92
C VAL A 92 -21.25 -12.81 -3.63
#